data_AF-A0A969ZMX0-F1
#
_entry.id   AF-A0A969ZMX0-F1
#
_cell.length_a   1.000
_cell.length_b   1.000
_cell.length_c   1.000
_cell.angle_alpha   90.00
_cell.angle_beta   90.00
_cell.angle_gamma   90.00
#
_symmetry.space_group_name_H-M   'P 1'
#
loop_
_entity.id
_entity.type
_entity.pdbx_description
1 polymer ?
#
loop_
_entity_poly.entity_id
_entity_poly.type
_entity_poly.pdbx_seq_one_letter_code
_entity_poly.pdbx_strand_id
1 'polypeptide(L)'
;MSQPGPIPTEYTAIMTGEPFLHFELKIVAQMRRKGLSNSEIRELVKADNSFQYKTSKSIGRVLKAVLRRLDVLNDRLVELCAQGSLSSSRIVTLFAIAKTNLLFFEFLEEVYREKCALGNTPLTAKDVRIFFTQKSQQSPLVANWSEGTIRK
;
A
#
# COMPACT_ATOMS: atom_id res chain seq x y z
N MET A 1 17.27 14.79 6.08
CA MET A 1 16.09 14.35 5.31
C MET A 1 16.27 12.88 4.99
N SER A 2 15.53 11.97 5.63
CA SER A 2 15.63 10.54 5.32
C SER A 2 15.07 10.29 3.92
N GLN A 3 15.92 9.82 3.01
CA GLN A 3 15.51 9.42 1.67
C GLN A 3 14.49 8.27 1.78
N PRO A 4 13.36 8.30 1.05
CA PRO A 4 12.45 7.17 1.03
C PRO A 4 13.20 5.93 0.52
N GLY A 5 13.10 4.81 1.24
CA GLY A 5 13.83 3.57 0.94
C GLY A 5 13.66 3.06 -0.50
N PRO A 6 14.52 2.14 -0.97
CA PRO A 6 14.48 1.66 -2.35
C PRO A 6 13.14 1.00 -2.70
N ILE A 7 12.76 1.04 -3.99
CA ILE A 7 11.61 0.28 -4.49
C ILE A 7 11.90 -1.22 -4.35
N PRO A 8 10.93 -2.07 -3.95
CA PRO A 8 11.14 -3.51 -3.89
C PRO A 8 11.52 -4.10 -5.25
N THR A 9 12.32 -5.17 -5.25
CA THR A 9 12.81 -5.82 -6.47
C THR A 9 12.11 -7.15 -6.79
N GLU A 10 11.19 -7.59 -5.93
CA GLU A 10 10.50 -8.86 -6.08
C GLU A 10 8.99 -8.68 -6.19
N TYR A 11 8.37 -9.47 -7.08
CA TYR A 11 6.93 -9.56 -7.20
C TYR A 11 6.33 -10.35 -6.05
N THR A 12 5.22 -9.85 -5.48
CA THR A 12 4.49 -10.55 -4.43
C THR A 12 2.99 -10.37 -4.59
N ALA A 13 2.21 -11.42 -4.27
CA ALA A 13 0.75 -11.38 -4.28
C ALA A 13 0.13 -10.88 -2.95
N ILE A 14 0.94 -10.33 -2.03
CA ILE A 14 0.53 -9.93 -0.68
C ILE A 14 -0.57 -8.86 -0.68
N MET A 15 -0.66 -8.08 -1.76
CA MET A 15 -1.66 -7.02 -1.94
C MET A 15 -3.10 -7.56 -1.93
N THR A 16 -3.31 -8.84 -2.30
CA THR A 16 -4.62 -9.51 -2.16
C THR A 16 -5.09 -9.60 -0.70
N GLY A 17 -4.16 -9.58 0.26
CA GLY A 17 -4.46 -9.51 1.69
C GLY A 17 -4.26 -8.11 2.28
N GLU A 18 -3.53 -7.23 1.62
CA GLU A 18 -3.16 -5.91 2.11
C GLU A 18 -3.70 -4.86 1.15
N PRO A 19 -5.02 -4.55 1.20
CA PRO A 19 -5.66 -3.63 0.28
C PRO A 19 -5.25 -2.17 0.59
N PHE A 20 -6.09 -1.19 0.28
CA PHE A 20 -5.76 0.23 0.43
C PHE A 20 -5.34 0.63 1.85
N LEU A 21 -6.02 0.14 2.91
CA LEU A 21 -5.69 0.34 4.34
C LEU A 21 -5.40 1.80 4.75
N HIS A 22 -6.06 2.77 4.13
CA HIS A 22 -5.85 4.20 4.42
C HIS A 22 -6.26 4.58 5.85
N PHE A 23 -7.39 4.04 6.32
CA PHE A 23 -7.91 4.32 7.66
C PHE A 23 -6.90 3.89 8.73
N GLU A 24 -6.40 2.67 8.61
CA GLU A 24 -5.45 2.08 9.54
C GLU A 24 -4.09 2.79 9.47
N LEU A 25 -3.61 3.11 8.26
CA LEU A 25 -2.39 3.89 8.08
C LEU A 25 -2.48 5.27 8.73
N LYS A 26 -3.62 5.95 8.61
CA LYS A 26 -3.84 7.26 9.23
C LYS A 26 -3.81 7.19 10.76
N ILE A 27 -4.45 6.19 11.37
CA ILE A 27 -4.40 5.97 12.83
C ILE A 27 -2.96 5.78 13.30
N VAL A 28 -2.23 4.88 12.65
CA VAL A 28 -0.85 4.55 13.03
C VAL A 28 0.09 5.75 12.78
N ALA A 29 -0.14 6.54 11.73
CA ALA A 29 0.59 7.79 11.49
C ALA A 29 0.34 8.82 12.61
N GLN A 30 -0.89 8.95 13.11
CA GLN A 30 -1.20 9.82 14.25
C GLN A 30 -0.50 9.37 15.53
N MET A 31 -0.42 8.05 15.78
CA MET A 31 0.33 7.50 16.91
C MET A 31 1.83 7.76 16.78
N ARG A 32 2.42 7.55 15.60
CA ARG A 32 3.85 7.82 15.34
C ARG A 32 4.20 9.29 15.60
N ARG A 33 3.33 10.22 15.21
CA ARG A 33 3.52 11.65 15.48
C ARG A 33 3.52 12.02 16.96
N LYS A 34 2.81 11.26 17.78
CA LYS A 34 2.82 11.42 19.24
C LYS A 34 4.10 10.87 19.89
N GLY A 35 5.06 10.38 19.10
CA GLY A 35 6.34 9.86 19.57
C GLY A 35 6.31 8.38 19.94
N LEU A 36 5.21 7.67 19.69
CA LEU A 36 5.10 6.25 20.04
C LEU A 36 6.00 5.39 19.16
N SER A 37 6.68 4.45 19.80
CA SER A 37 7.46 3.38 19.18
C SER A 37 6.57 2.34 18.49
N ASN A 38 7.19 1.54 17.62
CA ASN A 38 6.48 0.45 16.93
C ASN A 38 5.94 -0.63 17.89
N SER A 39 6.54 -0.82 19.07
CA SER A 39 6.02 -1.73 20.11
C SER A 39 4.77 -1.14 20.76
N GLU A 40 4.83 0.12 21.20
CA GLU A 40 3.68 0.80 21.84
C GLU A 40 2.48 0.89 20.90
N ILE A 41 2.71 1.20 19.62
CA ILE A 41 1.66 1.19 18.59
C ILE A 41 1.00 -0.18 18.49
N ARG A 42 1.79 -1.28 18.53
CA ARG A 42 1.25 -2.64 18.45
C ARG A 42 0.41 -3.02 19.66
N GLU A 43 0.80 -2.56 20.84
CA GLU A 43 0.06 -2.81 22.07
C GLU A 43 -1.26 -2.05 22.05
N LEU A 44 -1.23 -0.74 21.80
CA LEU A 44 -2.43 0.11 21.78
C LEU A 44 -3.43 -0.29 20.71
N VAL A 45 -2.99 -0.53 19.48
CA VAL A 45 -3.89 -0.93 18.38
C VAL A 45 -4.62 -2.23 18.72
N LYS A 46 -3.97 -3.17 19.42
CA LYS A 46 -4.59 -4.43 19.84
C LYS A 46 -5.50 -4.26 21.05
N ALA A 47 -5.06 -3.49 22.06
CA ALA A 47 -5.80 -3.27 23.29
C ALA A 47 -7.11 -2.50 23.03
N ASP A 48 -7.03 -1.43 22.25
CA ASP A 48 -8.16 -0.53 22.01
C ASP A 48 -9.00 -0.95 20.79
N ASN A 49 -8.58 -2.00 20.07
CA ASN A 49 -9.12 -2.35 18.76
C ASN A 49 -9.28 -1.12 17.85
N SER A 50 -8.23 -0.31 17.72
CA SER A 50 -8.33 0.99 17.05
C SER A 50 -8.79 0.90 15.58
N PHE A 51 -8.60 -0.26 14.95
CA PHE A 51 -9.06 -0.52 13.58
C PHE A 51 -10.53 -0.92 13.50
N GLN A 52 -11.19 -1.20 14.63
CA GLN A 52 -12.59 -1.62 14.73
C GLN A 52 -12.87 -2.95 14.03
N TYR A 53 -11.92 -3.89 14.09
CA TYR A 53 -12.04 -5.18 13.43
C TYR A 53 -12.72 -6.20 14.35
N LYS A 54 -13.45 -7.16 13.76
CA LYS A 54 -14.15 -8.21 14.52
C LYS A 54 -13.22 -9.23 15.17
N THR A 55 -12.01 -9.44 14.63
CA THR A 55 -11.09 -10.48 15.11
C THR A 55 -9.66 -9.96 15.30
N SER A 56 -9.04 -10.30 16.43
CA SER A 56 -7.67 -9.90 16.77
C SER A 56 -6.60 -10.44 15.79
N LYS A 57 -6.83 -11.61 15.19
CA LYS A 57 -5.92 -12.21 14.19
C LYS A 57 -5.78 -11.34 12.94
N SER A 58 -6.83 -10.64 12.53
CA SER A 58 -6.79 -9.74 11.38
C SER A 58 -6.04 -8.44 11.68
N ILE A 59 -6.11 -7.94 12.92
CA ILE A 59 -5.40 -6.74 13.39
C ILE A 59 -3.88 -6.91 13.24
N GLY A 60 -3.32 -8.04 13.70
CA GLY A 60 -1.86 -8.25 13.65
C GLY A 60 -1.30 -8.24 12.23
N ARG A 61 -2.00 -8.87 11.28
CA ARG A 61 -1.62 -8.91 9.87
C ARG A 61 -1.72 -7.55 9.21
N VAL A 62 -2.83 -6.83 9.43
CA VAL A 62 -3.03 -5.47 8.90
C VAL A 62 -2.01 -4.50 9.48
N LEU A 63 -1.76 -4.57 10.78
CA LEU A 63 -0.79 -3.70 11.43
C LEU A 63 0.64 -3.92 10.89
N LYS A 64 1.02 -5.17 10.60
CA LYS A 64 2.32 -5.46 9.97
C LYS A 64 2.43 -4.76 8.60
N ALA A 65 1.39 -4.82 7.78
CA ALA A 65 1.34 -4.15 6.48
C ALA A 65 1.40 -2.62 6.63
N VAL A 66 0.63 -2.08 7.58
CA VAL A 66 0.54 -0.65 7.86
C VAL A 66 1.88 -0.09 8.34
N LEU A 67 2.55 -0.75 9.29
CA LEU A 67 3.86 -0.33 9.76
C LEU A 67 4.89 -0.34 8.63
N ARG A 68 4.92 -1.39 7.81
CA ARG A 68 5.81 -1.47 6.65
C ARG A 68 5.59 -0.31 5.65
N ARG A 69 4.33 0.08 5.43
CA ARG A 69 3.96 1.25 4.60
C ARG A 69 4.30 2.57 5.27
N LEU A 70 4.21 2.66 6.60
CA LEU A 70 4.56 3.88 7.32
C LEU A 70 6.07 4.09 7.33
N ASP A 71 6.87 3.03 7.43
CA ASP A 71 8.34 3.09 7.52
C ASP A 71 9.02 3.63 6.25
N VAL A 72 8.33 3.64 5.09
CA VAL A 72 8.84 4.25 3.85
C VAL A 72 8.50 5.75 3.72
N LEU A 73 7.74 6.30 4.67
CA LEU A 73 7.35 7.70 4.69
C LEU A 73 8.31 8.51 5.56
N ASN A 74 8.74 9.67 5.07
CA ASN A 74 9.46 10.65 5.90
C ASN A 74 8.49 11.42 6.80
N ASP A 75 9.03 12.19 7.76
CA ASP A 75 8.23 12.92 8.75
C ASP A 75 7.15 13.82 8.14
N ARG A 76 7.44 14.46 7.00
CA ARG A 76 6.49 15.32 6.30
C ARG A 76 5.33 14.52 5.69
N LEU A 77 5.62 13.37 5.09
CA LEU A 77 4.59 12.47 4.55
C LEU A 77 3.76 11.83 5.66
N VAL A 78 4.39 11.47 6.79
CA VAL A 78 3.68 11.00 7.99
C VAL A 78 2.73 12.09 8.50
N GLU A 79 3.17 13.36 8.53
CA GLU A 79 2.33 14.49 8.87
C GLU A 79 1.14 14.68 7.92
N LEU A 80 1.39 14.64 6.61
CA LEU A 80 0.33 14.73 5.60
C LEU A 80 -0.67 13.57 5.68
N CYS A 81 -0.21 12.36 6.01
CA CYS A 81 -1.09 11.21 6.22
C CYS A 81 -1.98 11.42 7.46
N ALA A 82 -1.39 11.87 8.57
CA ALA A 82 -2.07 12.01 9.85
C ALA A 82 -3.06 13.18 9.92
N GLN A 83 -2.70 14.33 9.36
CA GLN A 83 -3.41 15.61 9.53
C GLN A 83 -3.80 16.30 8.21
N GLY A 84 -3.26 15.85 7.07
CA GLY A 84 -3.62 16.42 5.78
C GLY A 84 -5.08 16.18 5.40
N SER A 85 -5.49 16.84 4.31
CA SER A 85 -6.81 16.63 3.72
C SER A 85 -7.05 15.15 3.37
N LEU A 86 -8.31 14.76 3.19
CA LEU A 86 -8.65 13.40 2.74
C LEU A 86 -7.93 13.05 1.43
N SER A 87 -7.90 13.98 0.48
CA SER A 87 -7.22 13.79 -0.81
C SER A 87 -5.71 13.63 -0.64
N SER A 88 -5.07 14.51 0.13
CA SER A 88 -3.62 14.45 0.37
C SER A 88 -3.22 13.15 1.08
N SER A 89 -3.95 12.78 2.15
CA SER A 89 -3.65 11.55 2.89
C SER A 89 -3.86 10.29 2.04
N ARG A 90 -4.86 10.27 1.14
CA ARG A 90 -5.05 9.17 0.17
C ARG A 90 -3.91 9.05 -0.83
N ILE A 91 -3.41 10.18 -1.35
CA ILE A 91 -2.24 10.20 -2.24
C ILE A 91 -1.00 9.66 -1.51
N VAL A 92 -0.78 10.06 -0.25
CA VAL A 92 0.31 9.52 0.57
C VAL A 92 0.16 8.01 0.78
N THR A 93 -1.06 7.51 0.98
CA THR A 93 -1.31 6.06 1.06
C THR A 93 -0.97 5.34 -0.25
N LEU A 94 -1.39 5.87 -1.40
CA LEU A 94 -1.02 5.30 -2.72
C LEU A 94 0.49 5.27 -2.91
N PHE A 95 1.18 6.36 -2.56
CA PHE A 95 2.63 6.44 -2.57
C PHE A 95 3.26 5.36 -1.68
N ALA A 96 2.78 5.19 -0.44
CA ALA A 96 3.29 4.16 0.47
C ALA A 96 3.11 2.74 -0.08
N ILE A 97 1.99 2.47 -0.77
CA ILE A 97 1.74 1.19 -1.43
C ILE A 97 2.75 0.99 -2.56
N ALA A 98 2.93 1.98 -3.44
CA ALA A 98 3.90 1.92 -4.54
C ALA A 98 5.34 1.70 -4.02
N LYS A 99 5.71 2.36 -2.93
CA LYS A 99 7.03 2.20 -2.29
C LYS A 99 7.22 0.84 -1.61
N THR A 100 6.17 0.04 -1.42
CA THR A 100 6.25 -1.26 -0.71
C THR A 100 5.75 -2.44 -1.52
N ASN A 101 5.30 -2.23 -2.76
CA ASN A 101 4.81 -3.28 -3.65
C ASN A 101 5.23 -2.98 -5.09
N LEU A 102 6.16 -3.78 -5.62
CA LEU A 102 6.68 -3.62 -6.98
C LEU A 102 5.59 -3.70 -8.06
N LEU A 103 4.67 -4.66 -7.92
CA LEU A 103 3.59 -4.86 -8.88
C LEU A 103 2.69 -3.61 -8.99
N PHE A 104 2.37 -2.98 -7.85
CA PHE A 104 1.60 -1.74 -7.84
C PHE A 104 2.41 -0.56 -8.37
N PHE A 105 3.70 -0.48 -8.05
CA PHE A 105 4.60 0.53 -8.59
C PHE A 105 4.65 0.48 -10.12
N GLU A 106 4.91 -0.70 -10.69
CA GLU A 106 4.96 -0.88 -12.13
C GLU A 106 3.61 -0.66 -12.78
N PHE A 107 2.50 -1.02 -12.13
CA PHE A 107 1.18 -0.66 -12.64
C PHE A 107 0.99 0.86 -12.77
N LEU A 108 1.51 1.64 -11.82
CA LEU A 108 1.48 3.11 -11.92
C LEU A 108 2.38 3.61 -13.06
N GLU A 109 3.56 3.03 -13.23
CA GLU A 109 4.55 3.46 -14.23
C GLU A 109 4.19 3.04 -15.66
N GLU A 110 3.63 1.86 -15.84
CA GLU A 110 3.37 1.27 -17.16
C GLU A 110 1.95 1.56 -17.64
N VAL A 111 0.96 1.56 -16.74
CA VAL A 111 -0.46 1.69 -17.12
C VAL A 111 -0.98 3.09 -16.82
N TYR A 112 -0.86 3.53 -15.57
CA TYR A 112 -1.45 4.82 -15.16
C TYR A 112 -0.76 6.00 -15.82
N ARG A 113 0.59 6.01 -15.85
CA ARG A 113 1.39 7.06 -16.50
C ARG A 113 1.06 7.19 -17.98
N GLU A 114 0.95 6.07 -18.70
CA GLU A 114 0.58 6.07 -20.12
C GLU A 114 -0.81 6.66 -20.34
N LYS A 115 -1.81 6.27 -19.52
CA LYS A 115 -3.15 6.85 -19.59
C LYS A 115 -3.20 8.35 -19.30
N CYS A 116 -2.38 8.82 -18.37
CA CYS A 116 -2.24 10.26 -18.13
C CYS A 116 -1.70 10.97 -19.37
N ALA A 117 -0.68 10.40 -20.03
CA ALA A 117 -0.11 10.96 -21.25
C ALA A 117 -1.10 10.97 -22.43
N LEU A 118 -1.96 9.95 -22.53
CA LEU A 118 -2.97 9.80 -23.60
C LEU A 118 -4.28 10.56 -23.35
N GLY A 119 -4.40 11.35 -22.28
CA GLY A 119 -5.55 12.25 -22.06
C GLY A 119 -6.58 11.78 -21.02
N ASN A 120 -6.11 11.37 -19.84
CA ASN A 120 -6.93 11.13 -18.64
C ASN A 120 -8.10 10.15 -18.86
N THR A 121 -7.86 9.10 -19.64
CA THR A 121 -8.85 8.02 -19.79
C THR A 121 -9.01 7.26 -18.48
N PRO A 122 -10.24 6.85 -18.09
CA PRO A 122 -10.45 6.06 -16.90
C PRO A 122 -9.64 4.75 -16.94
N LEU A 123 -9.12 4.33 -15.78
CA LEU A 123 -8.62 2.97 -15.60
C LEU A 123 -9.79 1.99 -15.67
N THR A 124 -9.64 0.95 -16.46
CA THR A 124 -10.64 -0.09 -16.68
C THR A 124 -10.11 -1.44 -16.22
N ALA A 125 -11.03 -2.40 -16.01
CA ALA A 125 -10.64 -3.77 -15.73
C ALA A 125 -9.85 -4.43 -16.87
N LYS A 126 -9.99 -3.93 -18.11
CA LYS A 126 -9.20 -4.41 -19.26
C LYS A 126 -7.72 -4.06 -19.10
N ASP A 127 -7.43 -2.84 -18.62
CA ASP A 127 -6.06 -2.38 -18.43
C ASP A 127 -5.32 -3.23 -17.39
N VAL A 128 -6.01 -3.55 -16.28
CA VAL A 128 -5.47 -4.46 -15.25
C VAL A 128 -5.19 -5.85 -15.83
N ARG A 129 -6.12 -6.42 -16.62
CA ARG A 129 -5.90 -7.72 -17.25
C ARG A 129 -4.71 -7.73 -18.20
N ILE A 130 -4.58 -6.71 -19.05
CA ILE A 130 -3.46 -6.57 -19.99
C ILE A 130 -2.13 -6.50 -19.23
N PHE A 131 -2.07 -5.69 -18.18
CA PHE A 131 -0.89 -5.58 -17.34
C PHE A 131 -0.46 -6.95 -16.77
N PHE A 132 -1.38 -7.71 -16.17
CA PHE A 132 -1.04 -9.03 -15.65
C PHE A 132 -0.64 -10.04 -16.74
N THR A 133 -1.24 -9.97 -17.93
CA THR A 133 -0.82 -10.79 -19.08
C THR A 133 0.60 -10.44 -19.53
N GLN A 134 1.00 -9.17 -19.52
CA GLN A 134 2.36 -8.76 -19.84
C GLN A 134 3.34 -9.21 -18.74
N LYS A 135 2.97 -9.06 -17.47
CA LYS A 135 3.82 -9.46 -16.34
C LYS A 135 4.04 -10.97 -16.25
N SER A 136 3.07 -11.79 -16.62
CA SER A 136 3.26 -13.24 -16.69
C SER A 136 4.26 -13.66 -17.78
N GLN A 137 4.37 -12.90 -18.87
CA GLN A 137 5.38 -13.15 -19.91
C GLN A 137 6.79 -12.73 -19.48
N GLN A 138 6.89 -11.71 -18.63
CA GLN A 138 8.16 -11.15 -18.16
C GLN A 138 8.72 -11.88 -16.91
N SER A 139 7.86 -12.55 -16.14
CA SER A 139 8.23 -13.14 -14.85
C SER A 139 7.63 -14.54 -14.67
N PRO A 140 8.46 -15.59 -14.57
CA PRO A 140 8.00 -16.95 -14.27
C PRO A 140 7.22 -17.05 -12.95
N LEU A 141 7.55 -16.19 -11.97
CA LEU A 141 6.83 -16.15 -10.70
C LEU A 141 5.38 -15.70 -10.89
N VAL A 142 5.18 -14.63 -11.67
CA VAL A 142 3.84 -14.09 -11.97
C VAL A 142 3.07 -15.04 -12.89
N ALA A 143 3.76 -15.70 -13.82
CA ALA A 143 3.18 -16.74 -14.68
C ALA A 143 2.54 -17.90 -13.89
N ASN A 144 3.11 -18.22 -12.72
CA ASN A 144 2.61 -19.28 -11.86
C ASN A 144 1.46 -18.86 -10.94
N TRP A 145 0.99 -17.60 -11.00
CA TRP A 145 -0.16 -17.18 -10.20
C TRP A 145 -1.47 -17.70 -10.78
N SER A 146 -2.34 -18.22 -9.92
CA SER A 146 -3.66 -18.69 -10.31
C SER A 146 -4.55 -17.54 -10.81
N GLU A 147 -5.53 -17.83 -11.67
CA GLU A 147 -6.53 -16.83 -12.07
C GLU A 147 -7.23 -16.20 -10.86
N GLY A 148 -7.50 -16.99 -9.80
CA GLY A 148 -8.12 -16.50 -8.58
C GLY A 148 -7.24 -15.50 -7.81
N THR A 149 -5.92 -15.59 -7.95
CA THR A 149 -4.97 -14.62 -7.40
C THR A 149 -4.94 -13.34 -8.22
N ILE A 150 -4.96 -13.46 -9.56
CA ILE A 150 -4.92 -12.32 -10.49
C ILE A 150 -6.22 -11.49 -10.44
N ARG A 151 -7.37 -12.14 -10.23
CA ARG A 151 -8.69 -11.47 -10.23
C ARG A 151 -9.06 -10.77 -8.92
N LYS A 152 -8.37 -11.07 -7.81
CA LYS A 152 -8.62 -10.46 -6.49
C LYS A 152 -8.09 -9.04 -6.41
#